data_AF-A0A0L1JAV1-F1
#
_entry.id   AF-A0A0L1JAV1-F1
#
_cell.length_a   1.000
_cell.length_b   1.000
_cell.length_c   1.000
_cell.angle_alpha   90.00
_cell.angle_beta   90.00
_cell.angle_gamma   90.00
#
_symmetry.space_group_name_H-M   'P 1'
#
loop_
_entity.id
_entity.type
_entity.pdbx_description
1 polymer ?
#
loop_
_entity_poly.entity_id
_entity_poly.type
_entity_poly.pdbx_seq_one_letter_code
_entity_poly.pdbx_strand_id
1 'polypeptide(L)'
;MGLITLSKKPVRKRDKILIVGSWLFGLTSALELRKRGYDHVTVFDRTLPPAPDGPIVDTSRLIRADCADPFYSKMAFEAMEQWEADWGK
;
A
#
# COMPACT_ATOMS: atom_id res chain seq x y z
N MET A 1 -8.01 9.17 -32.90
CA MET A 1 -8.41 9.92 -31.70
C MET A 1 -9.56 9.17 -31.03
N GLY A 2 -9.28 8.12 -30.27
CA GLY A 2 -10.29 7.27 -29.63
C GLY A 2 -10.48 7.67 -28.17
N LEU A 3 -11.64 8.20 -27.82
CA LEU A 3 -12.02 8.49 -26.44
C LEU A 3 -12.25 7.17 -25.69
N ILE A 4 -11.41 6.89 -24.71
CA ILE A 4 -11.62 5.79 -23.77
C ILE A 4 -12.67 6.25 -22.77
N THR A 5 -13.93 5.93 -23.04
CA THR A 5 -15.04 6.19 -22.11
C THR A 5 -14.96 5.15 -20.98
N LEU A 6 -14.35 5.52 -19.84
CA LEU A 6 -14.38 4.71 -18.62
C LEU A 6 -15.80 4.73 -18.04
N SER A 7 -16.65 3.81 -18.48
CA SER A 7 -17.87 3.46 -17.74
C SER A 7 -17.46 2.81 -16.42
N LYS A 8 -17.24 3.61 -15.36
CA LYS A 8 -16.91 3.12 -14.01
C LYS A 8 -18.14 2.48 -13.36
N LYS A 9 -18.40 1.22 -13.69
CA LYS A 9 -19.18 0.36 -12.79
C LYS A 9 -18.38 0.21 -11.49
N PRO A 10 -19.01 0.27 -10.31
CA PRO A 10 -18.32 0.07 -9.05
C PRO A 10 -17.70 -1.33 -9.00
N VAL A 11 -16.45 -1.40 -8.52
CA VAL A 11 -15.69 -2.65 -8.42
C VAL A 11 -16.33 -3.55 -7.36
N ARG A 12 -16.64 -4.79 -7.74
CA ARG A 12 -17.21 -5.80 -6.85
C ARG A 12 -16.10 -6.57 -6.14
N LYS A 13 -16.42 -7.19 -5.00
CA LYS A 13 -15.48 -7.97 -4.19
C LYS A 13 -14.83 -9.15 -4.93
N ARG A 14 -15.55 -9.71 -5.90
CA ARG A 14 -15.09 -10.82 -6.75
C ARG A 14 -14.45 -10.37 -8.06
N ASP A 15 -14.31 -9.08 -8.30
CA ASP A 15 -13.59 -8.61 -9.49
C ASP A 15 -12.08 -8.81 -9.28
N LYS A 16 -11.37 -9.09 -10.39
CA LYS A 16 -9.93 -9.30 -10.36
C LYS A 16 -9.22 -7.95 -10.24
N ILE A 17 -8.30 -7.83 -9.28
CA ILE A 17 -7.49 -6.63 -9.06
C ILE A 17 -6.03 -7.01 -9.25
N LEU A 18 -5.36 -6.35 -10.20
CA LEU A 18 -3.92 -6.45 -10.41
C LEU A 18 -3.23 -5.22 -9.82
N ILE A 19 -2.27 -5.46 -8.94
CA ILE A 19 -1.37 -4.44 -8.39
C ILE A 19 -0.02 -4.63 -9.04
N VAL A 20 0.51 -3.56 -9.64
CA VAL A 20 1.84 -3.56 -10.26
C VAL A 20 2.82 -2.90 -9.29
N GLY A 21 3.84 -3.64 -8.89
CA GLY A 21 4.80 -3.28 -7.84
C GLY A 21 4.45 -3.93 -6.50
N SER A 22 5.36 -4.75 -5.99
CA SER A 22 5.34 -5.43 -4.69
C SER A 22 6.16 -4.67 -3.62
N TRP A 23 6.26 -3.35 -3.80
CA TRP A 23 6.83 -2.42 -2.82
C TRP A 23 5.90 -2.23 -1.62
N LEU A 24 6.32 -1.40 -0.64
CA LEU A 24 5.53 -1.11 0.57
C LEU A 24 4.06 -0.81 0.25
N PHE A 25 3.79 0.17 -0.61
CA PHE A 25 2.42 0.55 -0.94
C PHE A 25 1.65 -0.52 -1.71
N GLY A 26 2.33 -1.32 -2.54
CA GLY A 26 1.68 -2.39 -3.29
C GLY A 26 1.24 -3.53 -2.37
N LEU A 27 2.11 -3.95 -1.45
CA LEU A 27 1.81 -4.99 -0.47
C LEU A 27 0.79 -4.53 0.56
N THR A 28 0.89 -3.30 1.08
CA THR A 28 -0.10 -2.76 2.03
C THR A 28 -1.46 -2.58 1.37
N SER A 29 -1.51 -2.13 0.10
CA SER A 29 -2.75 -2.08 -0.67
C SER A 29 -3.37 -3.47 -0.85
N ALA A 30 -2.54 -4.48 -1.18
CA ALA A 30 -3.00 -5.85 -1.31
C ALA A 30 -3.60 -6.37 0.00
N LEU A 31 -2.89 -6.17 1.11
CA LEU A 31 -3.34 -6.54 2.45
C LEU A 31 -4.67 -5.87 2.82
N GLU A 32 -4.79 -4.56 2.60
CA GLU A 32 -6.00 -3.80 2.91
C GLU A 32 -7.18 -4.21 2.04
N LEU A 33 -6.97 -4.51 0.75
CA LEU A 33 -8.00 -5.07 -0.11
C LEU A 33 -8.46 -6.45 0.39
N ARG A 34 -7.54 -7.32 0.78
CA ARG A 34 -7.87 -8.63 1.36
C ARG A 34 -8.67 -8.50 2.66
N LYS A 35 -8.24 -7.63 3.57
CA LYS A 35 -8.98 -7.33 4.83
C LYS A 35 -10.39 -6.81 4.57
N ARG A 36 -10.57 -6.01 3.51
CA ARG A 36 -11.88 -5.49 3.08
C ARG A 36 -12.71 -6.51 2.29
N GLY A 37 -12.28 -7.77 2.19
CA GLY A 37 -13.03 -8.87 1.58
C GLY A 37 -12.96 -8.92 0.05
N TYR A 38 -11.90 -8.38 -0.57
CA TYR A 38 -11.66 -8.60 -2.01
C TYR A 38 -11.00 -9.97 -2.24
N ASP A 39 -11.62 -10.79 -3.08
CA ASP A 39 -11.28 -12.21 -3.21
C ASP A 39 -10.10 -12.48 -4.15
N HIS A 40 -9.93 -11.64 -5.17
CA HIS A 40 -9.00 -11.89 -6.28
C HIS A 40 -8.02 -10.73 -6.46
N VAL A 41 -7.06 -10.64 -5.53
CA VAL A 41 -5.97 -9.65 -5.57
C VAL A 41 -4.68 -10.35 -5.99
N THR A 42 -4.06 -9.88 -7.07
CA THR A 42 -2.77 -10.37 -7.57
C THR A 42 -1.78 -9.23 -7.58
N VAL A 43 -0.60 -9.45 -6.99
CA VAL A 43 0.51 -8.51 -7.01
C VAL A 43 1.55 -9.01 -8.01
N PHE A 44 2.00 -8.14 -8.90
CA PHE A 44 3.00 -8.45 -9.92
C PHE A 44 4.19 -7.50 -9.78
N ASP A 45 5.40 -8.05 -9.76
CA ASP A 45 6.65 -7.30 -9.71
C ASP A 45 7.71 -8.02 -10.56
N ARG A 46 8.81 -7.33 -10.86
CA ARG A 46 9.96 -7.86 -11.57
C ARG A 46 10.68 -8.95 -10.77
N THR A 47 10.68 -8.87 -9.45
CA THR A 47 11.33 -9.84 -8.55
C THR A 47 10.40 -10.24 -7.42
N LEU A 48 10.59 -11.45 -6.87
CA LEU A 48 9.88 -11.85 -5.66
C LEU A 48 10.33 -11.01 -4.45
N PRO A 49 9.43 -10.58 -3.57
CA PRO A 49 9.80 -9.94 -2.32
C PRO A 49 10.61 -10.88 -1.41
N PRO A 50 11.63 -10.37 -0.72
CA PRO A 50 12.15 -9.00 -0.78
C PRO A 50 12.99 -8.75 -2.04
N ALA A 51 12.70 -7.66 -2.76
CA ALA A 51 13.47 -7.27 -3.94
C ALA A 51 14.91 -6.89 -3.52
N PRO A 52 15.97 -7.54 -4.06
CA PRO A 52 17.35 -7.34 -3.60
C PRO A 52 17.87 -5.91 -3.77
N ASP A 53 17.39 -5.21 -4.81
CA ASP A 53 17.75 -3.84 -5.13
C ASP A 53 16.72 -2.82 -4.63
N GLY A 54 15.84 -3.26 -3.75
CA GLY A 54 14.74 -2.46 -3.31
C GLY A 54 15.10 -1.45 -2.23
N PRO A 55 14.88 -0.12 -2.43
CA PRO A 55 15.16 0.88 -1.41
C PRO A 55 14.28 0.72 -0.16
N ILE A 56 13.28 -0.17 -0.19
CA ILE A 56 12.41 -0.53 0.93
C ILE A 56 12.94 -1.70 1.79
N VAL A 57 13.83 -2.53 1.24
CA VAL A 57 14.38 -3.70 1.92
C VAL A 57 15.56 -3.23 2.76
N ASP A 58 15.28 -2.89 4.02
CA ASP A 58 16.28 -2.43 4.98
C ASP A 58 16.01 -3.08 6.34
N THR A 59 17.06 -3.18 7.16
CA THR A 59 17.00 -3.69 8.53
C THR A 59 16.28 -2.72 9.45
N SER A 60 16.41 -1.40 9.20
CA SER A 60 15.76 -0.38 10.02
C SER A 60 15.30 0.80 9.17
N ARG A 61 14.31 1.54 9.69
CA ARG A 61 13.86 2.82 9.12
C ARG A 61 13.53 3.80 10.22
N LEU A 62 13.73 5.07 9.91
CA LEU A 62 13.39 6.17 10.79
C LEU A 62 11.90 6.50 10.66
N ILE A 63 11.20 6.60 11.79
CA ILE A 63 9.80 7.02 11.87
C ILE A 63 9.77 8.42 12.50
N ARG A 64 9.21 9.41 11.79
CA ARG A 64 9.02 10.79 12.26
C ARG A 64 7.77 11.41 11.64
N ALA A 65 7.14 12.33 12.38
CA ALA A 65 5.96 13.09 11.95
C ALA A 65 6.25 14.58 11.66
N ASP A 66 7.51 14.93 11.36
CA ASP A 66 8.01 16.30 11.15
C ASP A 66 7.81 16.83 9.72
N CYS A 67 6.82 16.32 8.97
CA CYS A 67 6.53 16.82 7.64
C CYS A 67 5.96 18.24 7.67
N ALA A 68 6.45 19.13 6.81
CA ALA A 68 5.99 20.52 6.74
C ALA A 68 4.54 20.67 6.28
N ASP A 69 4.03 19.70 5.52
CA ASP A 69 2.65 19.69 5.06
C ASP A 69 1.72 19.07 6.12
N PRO A 70 0.69 19.80 6.59
CA PRO A 70 -0.24 19.31 7.60
C PRO A 70 -0.95 18.00 7.23
N PHE A 71 -1.22 17.76 5.93
CA PHE A 71 -1.86 16.53 5.47
C PHE A 71 -0.95 15.32 5.70
N TYR A 72 0.32 15.43 5.33
CA TYR A 72 1.30 14.36 5.52
C TYR A 72 1.70 14.20 6.99
N SER A 73 1.83 15.29 7.74
CA SER A 73 2.10 15.25 9.17
C SER A 73 0.99 14.51 9.93
N LYS A 74 -0.29 14.80 9.62
CA LYS A 74 -1.42 14.09 10.21
C LYS A 74 -1.37 12.59 9.93
N MET A 75 -1.13 12.18 8.68
CA MET A 75 -1.00 10.75 8.35
C MET A 75 0.18 10.08 9.09
N ALA A 76 1.28 10.80 9.28
CA ALA A 76 2.43 10.28 10.00
C ALA A 76 2.13 10.07 11.49
N PHE A 77 1.39 10.99 12.14
CA PHE A 77 0.93 10.81 13.52
C PHE A 77 -0.01 9.60 13.66
N GLU A 78 -1.01 9.47 12.78
CA GLU A 78 -1.92 8.30 12.79
C GLU A 78 -1.15 6.97 12.63
N ALA A 79 -0.14 6.95 11.76
CA ALA A 79 0.71 5.77 11.57
C ALA A 79 1.59 5.48 12.79
N MET A 80 2.12 6.50 13.46
CA MET A 80 2.93 6.36 14.68
C MET A 80 2.11 5.81 15.84
N GLU A 81 0.90 6.34 16.06
CA GLU A 81 -0.01 5.85 17.12
C GLU A 81 -0.32 4.36 16.94
N GLN A 82 -0.61 3.93 15.71
CA GLN A 82 -0.86 2.53 15.40
C GLN A 82 0.41 1.67 15.59
N TRP A 83 1.58 2.18 15.18
CA TRP A 83 2.85 1.48 15.36
C TRP A 83 3.17 1.24 16.84
N GLU A 84 3.00 2.24 17.69
CA GLU A 84 3.20 2.14 19.13
C GLU A 84 2.19 1.18 19.78
N ALA A 85 0.93 1.18 19.33
CA ALA A 85 -0.08 0.26 19.83
C ALA A 85 0.24 -1.21 19.51
N ASP A 86 0.76 -1.48 18.31
CA ASP A 86 1.07 -2.85 17.87
C ASP A 86 2.42 -3.37 18.39
N TRP A 87 3.43 -2.49 18.47
CA TRP A 87 4.84 -2.87 18.69
C TRP A 87 5.56 -2.10 19.79
N GLY A 88 4.96 -1.07 20.37
CA GLY A 88 5.57 -0.20 21.39
C GLY A 88 5.62 -0.78 22.81
N LYS A 89 5.69 -2.11 22.95
CA LYS A 89 5.90 -2.78 24.24
C LYS A 89 7.36 -3.15 24.47
#